data_AF-A0A7C4IQB5-F1
#
_entry.id   AF-A0A7C4IQB5-F1
#
_cell.length_a   1.000
_cell.length_b   1.000
_cell.length_c   1.000
_cell.angle_alpha   90.00
_cell.angle_beta   90.00
_cell.angle_gamma   90.00
#
_symmetry.space_group_name_H-M   'P 1'
#
loop_
_entity.id
_entity.type
_entity.pdbx_description
1 polymer ?
#
loop_
_entity_poly.entity_id
_entity_poly.type
_entity_poly.pdbx_seq_one_letter_code
_entity_poly.pdbx_strand_id
1 'polypeptide(L)' 'MGRRRSYGFSFSWKRAIGLSGAKSRISRRLGIPLSRSGRQRKVGSKVGCCVPIALFVSSLALLLILTYH' A
#
# COMPACT_ATOMS: atom_id res chain seq x y z
N MET A 1 9.41 -20.32 -19.13
CA MET A 1 8.97 -19.60 -17.91
C MET A 1 7.86 -20.38 -17.22
N GLY A 2 8.18 -21.17 -16.20
CA GLY A 2 7.22 -22.06 -15.54
C GLY A 2 6.29 -21.31 -14.57
N ARG A 3 5.01 -21.16 -14.94
CA ARG A 3 3.96 -20.67 -14.02
C ARG A 3 3.51 -21.81 -13.09
N ARG A 4 4.08 -21.88 -11.88
CA ARG A 4 3.50 -22.68 -10.78
C ARG A 4 2.23 -21.98 -10.28
N ARG A 5 1.07 -22.35 -10.85
CA ARG A 5 -0.25 -22.04 -10.28
C ARG A 5 -0.48 -22.98 -9.09
N SER A 6 -0.24 -22.49 -7.87
CA SER A 6 -0.67 -23.18 -6.66
C SER A 6 -2.09 -22.71 -6.32
N TYR A 7 -3.08 -23.49 -6.71
CA TYR A 7 -4.47 -23.31 -6.31
C TYR A 7 -4.70 -24.02 -4.96
N GLY A 8 -5.32 -23.30 -4.02
CA GLY A 8 -6.06 -23.89 -2.90
C GLY A 8 -5.28 -24.00 -1.59
N PHE A 9 -5.57 -23.09 -0.66
CA PHE A 9 -5.21 -23.17 0.77
C PHE A 9 -3.71 -23.21 1.11
N SER A 10 -3.03 -22.05 1.06
CA SER A 10 -1.96 -21.80 2.03
C SER A 10 -2.59 -21.69 3.42
N PHE A 11 -2.81 -22.83 4.08
CA PHE A 11 -3.30 -22.92 5.46
C PHE A 11 -2.21 -22.37 6.39
N SER A 12 -2.20 -21.04 6.54
CA SER A 12 -1.27 -20.37 7.44
C SER A 12 -1.67 -20.70 8.87
N TRP A 13 -0.78 -21.38 9.60
CA TRP A 13 -0.94 -21.69 11.03
C TRP A 13 -1.31 -20.46 11.87
N LYS A 14 -0.88 -19.26 11.46
CA LYS A 14 -1.22 -17.98 12.09
C LYS A 14 -2.74 -17.67 12.04
N ARG A 15 -3.50 -18.31 11.15
CA ARG A 15 -4.97 -18.24 11.05
C ARG A 15 -5.64 -19.26 11.98
N ALA A 16 -5.09 -20.47 12.07
CA ALA A 16 -5.58 -21.55 12.95
C ALA A 16 -5.38 -21.21 14.44
N ILE A 17 -4.26 -20.57 14.80
CA ILE A 17 -3.96 -20.11 16.17
C ILE A 17 -4.79 -18.86 16.55
N GLY A 18 -5.64 -18.33 15.66
CA GLY A 18 -6.53 -17.19 15.95
C GLY A 18 -5.82 -15.82 16.04
N LEU A 19 -4.50 -15.77 15.86
CA LEU A 19 -3.70 -14.53 15.93
C LEU A 19 -4.14 -13.48 14.90
N SER A 20 -4.61 -13.94 13.74
CA SER A 20 -5.12 -13.07 12.66
C SER A 20 -6.44 -12.36 13.07
N GLY A 21 -7.32 -13.07 13.78
CA GLY A 21 -8.57 -12.52 14.31
C GLY A 21 -8.35 -11.57 15.48
N ALA A 22 -7.37 -11.87 16.35
CA ALA A 22 -7.01 -11.01 17.48
C ALA A 22 -6.54 -9.62 17.01
N LYS A 23 -5.66 -9.55 16.01
CA LYS A 23 -5.21 -8.27 15.43
C LYS A 23 -6.36 -7.46 14.83
N SER A 24 -7.32 -8.12 14.18
CA SER A 24 -8.52 -7.48 13.63
C SER A 24 -9.45 -6.96 14.73
N ARG A 25 -9.65 -7.71 15.83
CA ARG A 25 -10.46 -7.28 16.98
C ARG A 25 -9.83 -6.09 17.70
N ILE A 26 -8.52 -6.12 17.92
CA ILE A 26 -7.76 -5.02 18.55
C ILE A 26 -7.79 -3.77 17.65
N SER A 27 -7.61 -3.93 16.34
CA SER A 27 -7.70 -2.81 15.38
C SER A 27 -9.09 -2.18 15.31
N ARG A 28 -10.16 -2.96 15.52
CA ARG A 28 -11.54 -2.45 15.58
C ARG A 28 -11.82 -1.70 16.88
N ARG A 29 -11.29 -2.19 18.01
CA ARG A 29 -11.43 -1.52 19.31
C ARG A 29 -10.64 -0.21 19.41
N LEU A 30 -9.45 -0.16 18.80
CA LEU A 30 -8.58 1.01 18.86
C LEU A 30 -8.85 2.03 17.74
N GLY A 31 -9.67 1.72 16.73
CA GLY A 31 -9.93 2.58 15.57
C GLY A 31 -8.73 2.81 14.63
N ILE A 32 -7.51 2.48 15.08
CA ILE A 32 -6.27 2.68 14.37
C ILE A 32 -5.89 1.37 13.65
N PRO A 33 -5.70 1.39 12.32
CA PRO A 33 -5.32 0.20 11.56
C PRO A 33 -3.90 -0.25 11.94
N LEU A 34 -3.81 -1.21 12.87
CA LEU A 34 -2.56 -1.84 13.31
C LEU A 34 -1.99 -2.84 12.29
N SER A 35 -2.70 -3.12 11.20
CA SER A 35 -2.19 -3.97 10.13
C SER A 35 -1.38 -3.17 9.11
N ARG A 36 -0.15 -3.62 8.82
CA ARG A 36 0.68 -3.03 7.75
C ARG A 36 -0.09 -2.96 6.42
N SER A 37 -0.89 -3.97 6.10
CA SER A 37 -1.69 -4.04 4.87
C SER A 37 -2.80 -2.98 4.81
N GLY A 38 -3.46 -2.66 5.93
CA GLY A 38 -4.49 -1.62 5.97
C GLY A 38 -3.91 -0.21 5.79
N ARG A 39 -2.74 0.04 6.39
CA ARG A 39 -2.00 1.30 6.20
C ARG A 39 -1.45 1.43 4.77
N GLN A 40 -0.92 0.35 4.20
CA GLN A 40 -0.47 0.30 2.80
C GLN A 40 -1.58 0.64 1.81
N ARG A 41 -2.83 0.21 2.04
CA ARG A 41 -3.97 0.59 1.18
C ARG A 41 -4.35 2.07 1.30
N LYS A 42 -4.42 2.62 2.53
CA LYS A 42 -4.75 4.04 2.74
C LYS A 42 -3.64 4.98 2.25
N VAL A 43 -2.38 4.63 2.49
CA VAL A 43 -1.22 5.41 2.05
C VAL A 43 -1.00 5.22 0.56
N GLY A 44 -1.13 4.01 0.03
CA GLY A 44 -1.01 3.73 -1.41
C GLY A 44 -2.03 4.50 -2.26
N SER A 45 -3.28 4.62 -1.81
CA SER A 45 -4.28 5.45 -2.52
C SER A 45 -3.91 6.94 -2.56
N LYS A 46 -3.33 7.48 -1.49
CA LYS A 46 -2.93 8.89 -1.43
C LYS A 46 -1.62 9.16 -2.17
N VAL A 47 -0.65 8.27 -2.04
CA VAL A 47 0.68 8.39 -2.66
C VAL A 47 0.61 8.15 -4.17
N GLY A 48 -0.25 7.24 -4.63
CA GLY A 48 -0.36 6.90 -6.05
C GLY A 48 -0.75 8.07 -6.95
N CYS A 49 -1.54 9.02 -6.45
CA CYS A 49 -1.98 10.18 -7.23
C CYS A 49 -1.03 11.38 -7.11
N CYS A 50 -0.41 11.60 -5.95
CA CYS A 50 0.48 12.74 -5.73
C CYS A 50 1.84 12.59 -6.43
N VAL A 51 2.37 11.37 -6.58
CA VAL A 51 3.67 11.13 -7.22
C VAL A 51 3.71 11.57 -8.69
N PRO A 52 2.77 11.15 -9.58
CA PRO A 52 2.81 11.58 -10.97
C PRO A 52 2.57 13.08 -11.13
N ILE A 53 1.70 13.67 -10.30
CA ILE A 53 1.44 15.12 -10.33
C ILE A 53 2.69 15.90 -9.92
N ALA A 54 3.37 15.50 -8.85
CA ALA A 54 4.59 16.15 -8.39
C ALA A 54 5.73 16.06 -9.43
N LEU A 55 5.88 14.91 -10.08
CA LEU A 55 6.85 14.73 -11.17
C LEU A 55 6.53 15.61 -12.38
N PHE A 56 5.25 15.71 -12.74
CA PHE A 56 4.80 16.53 -13.86
C PHE A 56 5.04 18.03 -13.60
N VAL A 57 4.69 18.52 -12.40
CA VAL A 57 4.93 19.92 -12.00
C VAL A 57 6.43 20.23 -11.95
N SER A 58 7.24 19.32 -11.39
CA SER A 58 8.70 19.48 -11.36
C SER A 58 9.31 19.52 -12.76
N SER A 59 8.80 18.70 -13.69
CA SER A 59 9.27 18.68 -15.08
C SER A 59 8.92 19.97 -15.82
N LEU A 60 7.71 20.51 -15.62
CA LEU A 60 7.30 21.78 -16.23
C LEU A 60 8.09 22.97 -15.67
N ALA A 61 8.33 22.99 -14.35
CA ALA A 61 9.13 24.04 -13.72
C ALA A 61 10.56 24.07 -14.25
N LEU A 62 11.19 22.90 -14.43
CA LEU A 62 12.54 22.80 -14.99
C LEU A 62 12.59 23.33 -16.43
N LEU A 63 11.60 22.97 -17.26
CA LEU A 63 11.50 23.45 -18.64
C LEU A 63 11.34 24.98 -18.71
N LEU A 64 10.51 25.56 -17.83
CA LEU A 64 10.37 27.01 -17.75
C LEU A 64 11.70 27.67 -17.36
N ILE A 65 12.39 27.17 -16.34
CA ILE A 65 13.68 27.73 -15.91
C ILE A 65 14.71 27.68 -17.05
N LEU A 66 14.75 26.61 -17.85
CA LEU A 66 15.64 26.48 -19.01
C LEU A 66 15.23 27.34 -20.21
N THR A 67 13.96 27.76 -20.31
CA THR A 67 13.46 28.62 -21.39
C THR A 67 13.59 30.10 -21.04
N TYR A 68 13.55 30.44 -19.76
CA TYR A 68 13.71 31.80 -19.23
C TYR A 68 15.16 32.20 -18.92
N HIS A 69 16.10 31.25 -18.99
CA HIS A 69 17.54 31.49 -18.86
C HIS A 69 18.18 31.55 -20.25
#